data_AF-A0A1W2TKI9-F1
#
_entry.id   AF-A0A1W2TKI9-F1
#
_cell.length_a   1.000
_cell.length_b   1.000
_cell.length_c   1.000
_cell.angle_alpha   90.00
_cell.angle_beta   90.00
_cell.angle_gamma   90.00
#
_symmetry.space_group_name_H-M   'P 1'
#
loop_
_entity.id
_entity.type
_entity.pdbx_description
1 polymer ?
#
loop_
_entity_poly.entity_id
_entity_poly.type
_entity_poly.pdbx_seq_one_letter_code
_entity_poly.pdbx_strand_id
1 'polypeptide(L)'
;MMPSTPTSLTVAAGISIVASGWAAGMGTGLSVFGIPTILNGGASSEVMVRQWRFQFHRGTAIMPGLGVLNAVNYWTVAYRCWSRGLEWRGFAAAGVSTFFMVPFTLAFIMGINSRLLAAAAEGREKATLSDDSARSLIKRWGDLNVVRAVVPIVGTGLALWNLSL
;
A
#
# COMPACT_ATOMS: atom_id res chain seq x y z
N MET A 1 3.37 34.00 20.14
CA MET A 1 2.80 33.58 18.84
C MET A 1 3.54 32.34 18.40
N MET A 2 2.85 31.21 18.19
CA MET A 2 3.50 30.08 17.52
C MET A 2 3.83 30.48 16.08
N PRO A 3 5.01 30.17 15.54
CA PRO A 3 5.31 30.45 14.16
C PRO A 3 4.34 29.67 13.26
N SER A 4 3.61 30.36 12.38
CA SER A 4 2.69 29.72 11.45
C SER A 4 3.46 28.92 10.40
N THR A 5 3.01 27.71 10.11
CA THR A 5 3.59 26.87 9.05
C THR A 5 3.55 27.59 7.70
N PRO A 6 4.70 27.74 6.99
CA PRO A 6 4.75 28.33 5.66
C PRO A 6 3.78 27.67 4.68
N THR A 7 3.09 28.45 3.85
CA THR A 7 2.11 27.96 2.86
C THR A 7 2.64 26.82 2.00
N SER A 8 3.90 26.88 1.58
CA SER A 8 4.52 25.83 0.76
C SER A 8 4.69 24.49 1.50
N LEU A 9 4.90 24.51 2.82
CA LEU A 9 4.95 23.30 3.64
C LEU A 9 3.54 22.72 3.85
N THR A 10 2.54 23.57 4.07
CA THR A 10 1.14 23.15 4.17
C THR A 10 0.66 22.50 2.87
N VAL A 11 0.99 23.08 1.71
CA VAL A 11 0.65 22.49 0.41
C VAL A 11 1.36 21.15 0.21
N ALA A 12 2.66 21.06 0.50
CA ALA A 12 3.40 19.82 0.38
C ALA A 12 2.84 18.71 1.29
N ALA A 13 2.49 19.05 2.54
CA ALA A 13 1.83 18.13 3.47
C ALA A 13 0.46 17.67 2.96
N GLY A 14 -0.35 18.61 2.45
CA GLY A 14 -1.66 18.31 1.88
C GLY A 14 -1.58 17.35 0.70
N ILE A 15 -0.63 17.54 -0.21
CA ILE A 15 -0.38 16.61 -1.33
C ILE A 15 -0.06 15.21 -0.81
N SER A 16 0.82 15.08 0.19
CA SER A 16 1.15 13.77 0.75
C SER A 16 -0.06 13.09 1.39
N ILE A 17 -0.89 13.85 2.12
CA ILE A 17 -2.09 13.34 2.78
C ILE A 17 -3.08 12.79 1.75
N VAL A 18 -3.35 13.56 0.68
CA VAL A 18 -4.24 13.13 -0.41
C VAL A 18 -3.68 11.90 -1.11
N ALA A 19 -2.39 11.90 -1.45
CA ALA A 19 -1.72 10.76 -2.10
C ALA A 19 -1.79 9.49 -1.24
N SER A 20 -1.60 9.62 0.08
CA SER A 20 -1.66 8.50 1.03
C SER A 20 -3.07 7.93 1.14
N GLY A 21 -4.07 8.80 1.27
CA GLY A 21 -5.48 8.40 1.36
C GLY A 21 -5.94 7.69 0.09
N TRP A 22 -5.59 8.24 -1.08
CA TRP A 22 -5.90 7.62 -2.37
C TRP A 22 -5.21 6.25 -2.52
N ALA A 23 -3.92 6.15 -2.18
CA ALA A 23 -3.19 4.90 -2.25
C ALA A 23 -3.75 3.83 -1.28
N ALA A 24 -4.08 4.21 -0.05
CA ALA A 24 -4.71 3.32 0.92
C ALA A 24 -6.08 2.83 0.43
N GLY A 25 -6.89 3.72 -0.15
CA GLY A 25 -8.19 3.38 -0.73
C GLY A 25 -8.07 2.39 -1.89
N MET A 26 -7.19 2.66 -2.87
CA MET A 26 -6.94 1.73 -3.97
C MET A 26 -6.41 0.38 -3.47
N GLY A 27 -5.39 0.40 -2.60
CA GLY A 27 -4.78 -0.81 -2.05
C GLY A 27 -5.78 -1.67 -1.31
N THR A 28 -6.63 -1.06 -0.49
CA THR A 28 -7.69 -1.76 0.25
C THR A 28 -8.79 -2.26 -0.68
N GLY A 29 -9.21 -1.45 -1.66
CA GLY A 29 -10.26 -1.81 -2.62
C GLY A 29 -9.90 -3.03 -3.48
N LEU A 30 -8.63 -3.17 -3.88
CA LEU A 30 -8.12 -4.37 -4.56
C LEU A 30 -8.39 -5.66 -3.76
N SER A 31 -8.31 -5.59 -2.43
CA SER A 31 -8.55 -6.73 -1.57
C SER A 31 -10.01 -6.88 -1.18
N VAL A 32 -10.68 -5.80 -0.76
CA VAL A 32 -12.06 -5.85 -0.25
C VAL A 32 -13.06 -6.16 -1.35
N PHE A 33 -12.85 -5.66 -2.57
CA PHE A 33 -13.75 -5.91 -3.70
C PHE A 33 -13.20 -6.94 -4.67
N GLY A 34 -11.92 -6.83 -5.03
CA GLY A 34 -11.31 -7.69 -6.05
C GLY A 34 -11.22 -9.16 -5.62
N ILE A 35 -10.77 -9.43 -4.40
CA ILE A 35 -10.53 -10.80 -3.94
C ILE A 35 -11.83 -11.62 -3.80
N PRO A 36 -12.90 -11.10 -3.17
CA PRO A 36 -14.18 -11.82 -3.16
C PRO A 36 -14.74 -12.05 -4.56
N THR A 37 -14.59 -11.08 -5.47
CA THR A 37 -15.03 -11.22 -6.87
C THR A 37 -14.32 -12.38 -7.56
N ILE A 38 -12.99 -12.49 -7.36
CA ILE A 38 -12.19 -13.59 -7.91
C ILE A 38 -12.61 -14.94 -7.31
N LEU A 39 -12.74 -15.02 -5.97
CA LEU A 39 -12.95 -16.29 -5.26
C LEU A 39 -14.38 -16.85 -5.40
N ASN A 40 -15.37 -15.97 -5.50
CA ASN A 40 -16.79 -16.34 -5.50
C ASN A 40 -17.40 -16.35 -6.90
N GLY A 41 -16.68 -15.93 -7.93
CA GLY A 41 -17.17 -15.87 -9.32
C GLY A 41 -17.36 -17.23 -10.02
N GLY A 42 -17.19 -18.36 -9.31
CA GLY A 42 -17.36 -19.71 -9.88
C GLY A 42 -16.28 -20.14 -10.88
N ALA A 43 -15.21 -19.36 -11.02
CA ALA A 43 -14.12 -19.64 -11.95
C ALA A 43 -13.22 -20.80 -11.48
N SER A 44 -12.54 -21.46 -12.43
CA SER A 44 -11.49 -22.43 -12.11
C SER A 44 -10.29 -21.77 -11.43
N SER A 45 -9.48 -22.54 -10.70
CA SER A 45 -8.27 -22.04 -10.03
C SER A 45 -7.29 -21.34 -10.97
N GLU A 46 -7.12 -21.85 -12.18
CA GLU A 46 -6.31 -21.21 -13.22
C GLU A 46 -6.82 -19.81 -13.56
N VAL A 47 -8.14 -19.66 -13.78
CA VAL A 47 -8.74 -18.37 -14.10
C VAL A 47 -8.64 -17.42 -12.91
N MET A 48 -8.85 -17.89 -11.68
CA MET A 48 -8.70 -17.08 -10.46
C MET A 48 -7.28 -16.54 -10.30
N VAL A 49 -6.28 -17.40 -10.47
CA VAL A 49 -4.85 -17.04 -10.38
C VAL A 49 -4.47 -16.03 -11.48
N ARG A 50 -4.99 -16.22 -12.70
CA ARG A 50 -4.77 -15.28 -13.81
C ARG A 50 -5.43 -13.92 -13.56
N GLN A 51 -6.66 -13.89 -13.05
CA GLN A 51 -7.34 -12.64 -12.67
C GLN A 51 -6.58 -11.91 -11.56
N TRP A 52 -6.13 -12.63 -10.54
CA TRP A 52 -5.27 -12.08 -9.50
C TRP A 52 -3.98 -11.50 -10.10
N ARG A 53 -3.30 -12.19 -11.03
CA ARG A 53 -2.08 -11.70 -11.67
C ARG A 53 -2.30 -10.39 -12.43
N PHE A 54 -3.40 -10.27 -13.17
CA PHE A 54 -3.73 -9.02 -13.86
C PHE A 54 -3.94 -7.86 -12.89
N GLN A 55 -4.67 -8.11 -11.81
CA GLN A 55 -4.85 -7.13 -10.73
C GLN A 55 -3.51 -6.74 -10.08
N PHE A 56 -2.70 -7.75 -9.75
CA PHE A 56 -1.39 -7.59 -9.13
C PHE A 56 -0.46 -6.72 -9.99
N HIS A 57 -0.31 -7.03 -11.28
CA HIS A 57 0.57 -6.27 -12.18
C HIS A 57 0.15 -4.80 -12.30
N ARG A 58 -1.16 -4.52 -12.41
CA ARG A 58 -1.66 -3.15 -12.43
C ARG A 58 -1.35 -2.41 -11.14
N GLY A 59 -1.51 -3.06 -10.00
CA GLY A 59 -1.16 -2.49 -8.70
C GLY A 59 0.34 -2.23 -8.55
N THR A 60 1.20 -3.20 -8.91
CA THR A 60 2.65 -3.08 -8.75
C THR A 60 3.31 -2.10 -9.71
N ALA A 61 2.70 -1.82 -10.86
CA ALA A 61 3.24 -0.85 -11.82
C ALA A 61 3.26 0.58 -11.27
N ILE A 62 2.35 0.92 -10.35
CA ILE A 62 2.11 2.29 -9.90
C ILE A 62 2.44 2.45 -8.41
N MET A 63 1.95 1.54 -7.56
CA MET A 63 1.87 1.76 -6.12
C MET A 63 3.21 1.80 -5.39
N PRO A 64 4.21 0.94 -5.69
CA PRO A 64 5.50 0.98 -4.99
C PRO A 64 6.24 2.29 -5.19
N GLY A 65 6.30 2.80 -6.43
CA GLY A 65 6.96 4.07 -6.74
C GLY A 65 6.30 5.25 -6.04
N LEU A 66 4.97 5.32 -6.09
CA LEU A 66 4.21 6.35 -5.38
C LEU A 66 4.39 6.28 -3.86
N GLY A 67 4.41 5.08 -3.28
CA GLY A 67 4.62 4.89 -1.84
C GLY A 67 5.98 5.42 -1.37
N VAL A 68 7.05 5.12 -2.11
CA VAL A 68 8.41 5.61 -1.80
C VAL A 68 8.48 7.13 -1.95
N LEU A 69 8.01 7.68 -3.07
CA LEU A 69 8.01 9.12 -3.32
C LEU A 69 7.26 9.88 -2.21
N ASN A 70 6.10 9.35 -1.82
CA ASN A 70 5.26 9.94 -0.79
C ASN A 70 5.91 9.89 0.61
N ALA A 71 6.56 8.77 0.96
CA ALA A 71 7.31 8.66 2.21
C ALA A 71 8.47 9.67 2.28
N VAL A 72 9.22 9.83 1.19
CA VAL A 72 10.30 10.83 1.08
C VAL A 72 9.74 12.24 1.21
N ASN A 73 8.59 12.54 0.60
CA ASN A 73 7.97 13.85 0.73
C ASN A 73 7.54 14.14 2.18
N TYR A 74 6.93 13.17 2.87
CA TYR A 74 6.61 13.30 4.30
C TYR A 74 7.84 13.59 5.16
N TRP A 75 8.94 12.85 4.96
CA TRP A 75 10.18 13.11 5.70
C TRP A 75 10.81 14.47 5.36
N THR A 76 10.70 14.91 4.11
CA THR A 76 11.13 16.24 3.69
C THR A 76 10.33 17.33 4.39
N VAL A 77 8.99 17.19 4.47
CA VAL A 77 8.14 18.12 5.23
C VAL A 77 8.51 18.09 6.71
N ALA A 78 8.67 16.90 7.31
CA ALA A 78 9.05 16.74 8.71
C ALA A 78 10.38 17.45 9.02
N TYR A 79 11.41 17.24 8.19
CA TYR A 79 12.71 17.87 8.34
C TYR A 79 12.63 19.40 8.25
N ARG A 80 11.82 19.93 7.33
CA ARG A 80 11.64 21.38 7.15
C ARG A 80 10.83 22.01 8.28
N CYS A 81 9.90 21.29 8.90
CA CYS A 81 9.23 21.73 10.12
C CYS A 81 10.20 21.73 11.30
N TRP A 82 10.95 20.64 11.50
CA TRP A 82 11.94 20.52 12.57
C TRP A 82 12.99 21.64 12.52
N SER A 83 13.56 21.93 11.34
CA SER A 83 14.57 22.98 11.19
C SER A 83 14.05 24.40 11.42
N ARG A 84 12.73 24.58 11.48
CA ARG A 84 12.04 25.85 11.77
C ARG A 84 11.44 25.90 13.19
N GLY A 85 11.66 24.87 14.01
CA GLY A 85 11.06 24.78 15.35
C GLY A 85 9.56 24.54 15.36
N LEU A 86 9.00 23.99 14.27
CA LEU A 86 7.59 23.63 14.15
C LEU A 86 7.36 22.16 14.53
N GLU A 87 6.12 21.80 14.88
CA GLU A 87 5.73 20.42 15.10
C GLU A 87 5.91 19.57 13.83
N TRP A 88 6.65 18.47 13.95
CA TRP A 88 7.13 17.66 12.82
C TRP A 88 6.83 16.17 12.98
N ARG A 89 6.51 15.73 14.21
CA ARG A 89 6.45 14.32 14.60
C ARG A 89 5.39 13.56 13.83
N GLY A 90 4.24 14.19 13.54
CA GLY A 90 3.18 13.58 12.75
C GLY A 90 3.60 13.29 11.30
N PHE A 91 4.32 14.21 10.66
CA PHE A 91 4.86 13.99 9.31
C PHE A 91 5.95 12.91 9.28
N ALA A 92 6.83 12.88 10.29
CA ALA A 92 7.83 11.81 10.39
C ALA A 92 7.18 10.44 10.57
N ALA A 93 6.19 10.33 11.47
CA ALA A 93 5.43 9.10 11.68
C ALA A 93 4.69 8.66 10.40
N ALA A 94 4.10 9.60 9.65
CA ALA A 94 3.44 9.32 8.38
C ALA A 94 4.41 8.79 7.30
N GLY A 95 5.63 9.34 7.23
CA GLY A 95 6.68 8.83 6.36
C GLY A 95 7.08 7.40 6.75
N VAL A 96 7.28 7.13 8.05
CA VAL A 96 7.61 5.78 8.56
C VAL A 96 6.49 4.78 8.26
N SER A 97 5.23 5.11 8.52
CA SER A 97 4.11 4.22 8.24
C SER A 97 3.94 3.94 6.75
N THR A 98 4.18 4.93 5.89
CA THR A 98 4.11 4.76 4.43
C THR A 98 5.26 3.85 3.96
N PHE A 99 6.48 4.09 4.45
CA PHE A 99 7.64 3.27 4.12
C PHE A 99 7.50 1.82 4.62
N PHE A 100 6.86 1.60 5.77
CA PHE A 100 6.65 0.27 6.37
C PHE A 100 5.94 -0.73 5.44
N MET A 101 5.20 -0.24 4.43
CA MET A 101 4.64 -1.11 3.39
C MET A 101 5.70 -1.97 2.70
N VAL A 102 6.92 -1.46 2.52
CA VAL A 102 8.02 -2.18 1.87
C VAL A 102 8.47 -3.39 2.68
N PRO A 103 8.99 -3.25 3.92
CA PRO A 103 9.39 -4.40 4.72
C PRO A 103 8.23 -5.36 5.02
N PHE A 104 7.00 -4.86 5.19
CA PHE A 104 5.82 -5.72 5.34
C PHE A 104 5.60 -6.60 4.11
N THR A 105 5.70 -6.03 2.91
CA THR A 105 5.56 -6.78 1.66
C THR A 105 6.63 -7.85 1.54
N LEU A 106 7.89 -7.50 1.80
CA LEU A 106 9.01 -8.43 1.73
C LEU A 106 8.83 -9.59 2.72
N ALA A 107 8.44 -9.30 3.96
CA ALA A 107 8.34 -10.30 5.02
C ALA A 107 7.11 -11.23 4.88
N PHE A 108 5.94 -10.68 4.53
CA PHE A 108 4.68 -11.41 4.66
C PHE A 108 4.00 -11.75 3.33
N ILE A 109 4.22 -10.95 2.29
CA ILE A 109 3.49 -11.09 1.01
C ILE A 109 4.36 -11.67 -0.09
N MET A 110 5.68 -11.42 -0.08
CA MET A 110 6.59 -11.81 -1.18
C MET A 110 6.49 -13.29 -1.53
N GLY A 111 6.52 -14.19 -0.53
CA GLY A 111 6.39 -15.63 -0.77
C GLY A 111 5.05 -16.03 -1.39
N ILE A 112 3.95 -15.33 -1.08
CA ILE A 112 2.64 -15.55 -1.70
C ILE A 112 2.66 -15.06 -3.14
N ASN A 113 3.22 -13.87 -3.39
CA ASN A 113 3.37 -13.32 -4.74
C ASN A 113 4.14 -14.30 -5.63
N SER A 114 5.28 -14.82 -5.17
CA SER A 114 6.10 -15.75 -5.95
C SER A 114 5.34 -17.03 -6.32
N ARG A 115 4.58 -17.61 -5.38
CA ARG A 115 3.80 -18.83 -5.65
C ARG A 115 2.66 -18.58 -6.63
N LEU A 116 1.91 -17.50 -6.45
CA LEU A 116 0.80 -17.16 -7.35
C LEU A 116 1.30 -16.75 -8.73
N LEU A 117 2.42 -16.04 -8.83
CA LEU A 117 3.04 -15.69 -10.12
C LEU A 117 3.58 -16.92 -10.86
N ALA A 118 4.20 -17.86 -10.15
CA ALA A 118 4.64 -19.13 -10.74
C ALA A 118 3.44 -19.97 -11.25
N ALA A 119 2.32 -19.96 -10.52
CA ALA A 119 1.10 -20.64 -10.95
C ALA A 119 0.38 -19.93 -12.10
N ALA A 120 0.61 -18.62 -12.25
CA ALA A 120 0.09 -17.80 -13.33
C ALA A 120 1.01 -17.76 -14.56
N ALA A 121 2.17 -18.44 -14.52
CA ALA A 121 3.08 -18.54 -15.66
C ALA A 121 2.47 -19.39 -16.79
N GLU A 122 3.01 -19.25 -17.99
CA GLU A 122 2.59 -20.01 -19.16
C GLU A 122 3.71 -20.98 -19.57
N GLY A 123 3.35 -22.12 -20.17
CA GLY A 123 4.32 -23.13 -20.62
C GLY A 123 4.94 -23.94 -19.49
N ARG A 124 6.20 -24.37 -19.68
CA ARG A 124 6.89 -25.35 -18.80
C ARG A 124 7.18 -24.85 -17.39
N GLU A 125 7.10 -23.55 -17.16
CA GLU A 125 7.35 -22.91 -15.86
C GLU A 125 6.08 -22.78 -15.00
N LYS A 126 4.91 -23.15 -15.54
CA LYS A 126 3.63 -23.08 -14.82
C LYS A 126 3.61 -24.06 -13.66
N ALA A 127 3.66 -23.53 -12.45
CA ALA A 127 3.47 -24.33 -11.24
C ALA A 127 2.00 -24.76 -11.11
N THR A 128 1.76 -26.01 -10.72
CA THR A 128 0.40 -26.49 -10.44
C THR A 128 0.04 -26.19 -8.99
N LEU A 129 -1.12 -25.55 -8.79
CA LEU A 129 -1.75 -25.40 -7.47
C LEU A 129 -3.05 -26.20 -7.47
N SER A 130 -3.35 -26.87 -6.35
CA SER A 130 -4.71 -27.37 -6.13
C SER A 130 -5.69 -26.21 -6.00
N ASP A 131 -6.97 -26.47 -6.26
CA ASP A 131 -8.03 -25.47 -6.11
C ASP A 131 -8.06 -24.84 -4.72
N ASP A 132 -7.95 -25.66 -3.67
CA ASP A 132 -7.89 -25.19 -2.29
C ASP A 132 -6.65 -24.33 -2.02
N SER A 133 -5.50 -24.70 -2.58
CA SER A 133 -4.25 -23.93 -2.43
C SER A 133 -4.36 -22.58 -3.12
N ALA A 134 -4.90 -22.53 -4.34
CA ALA A 134 -5.11 -21.29 -5.08
C ALA A 134 -6.06 -20.35 -4.34
N ARG A 135 -7.21 -20.86 -3.88
CA ARG A 135 -8.19 -20.09 -3.10
C ARG A 135 -7.57 -19.56 -1.81
N SER A 136 -6.88 -20.42 -1.06
CA SER A 136 -6.23 -20.06 0.21
C SER A 136 -5.16 -18.98 0.03
N LEU A 137 -4.29 -19.11 -0.98
CA LEU A 137 -3.24 -18.13 -1.26
C LEU A 137 -3.82 -16.78 -1.71
N ILE A 138 -4.80 -16.77 -2.60
CA ILE A 138 -5.47 -15.54 -3.06
C ILE A 138 -6.17 -14.85 -1.89
N LYS A 139 -6.89 -15.60 -1.06
CA LYS A 139 -7.53 -15.06 0.15
C LYS A 139 -6.50 -14.44 1.10
N ARG A 140 -5.45 -15.19 1.43
CA ARG A 140 -4.39 -14.74 2.34
C ARG A 140 -3.65 -13.51 1.81
N TRP A 141 -3.40 -13.46 0.50
CA TRP A 141 -2.86 -12.27 -0.16
C TRP A 141 -3.78 -11.06 0.08
N GLY A 142 -5.09 -11.26 -0.13
CA GLY A 142 -6.12 -10.25 0.09
C GLY A 142 -6.07 -9.69 1.51
N ASP A 143 -6.15 -10.57 2.51
CA ASP A 143 -6.16 -10.23 3.93
C ASP A 143 -4.90 -9.44 4.33
N LEU A 144 -3.71 -9.92 3.94
CA LEU A 144 -2.44 -9.24 4.24
C LEU A 144 -2.30 -7.90 3.53
N ASN A 145 -2.83 -7.79 2.31
CA ASN A 145 -2.80 -6.54 1.56
C ASN A 145 -3.72 -5.47 2.18
N VAL A 146 -4.85 -5.85 2.80
CA VAL A 146 -5.67 -4.92 3.62
C VAL A 146 -4.85 -4.39 4.79
N VAL A 147 -4.23 -5.28 5.58
CA VAL A 147 -3.38 -4.87 6.72
C VAL A 147 -2.30 -3.89 6.26
N ARG A 148 -1.60 -4.23 5.17
CA ARG A 148 -0.58 -3.37 4.58
C ARG A 148 -1.12 -1.99 4.18
N ALA A 149 -2.30 -1.94 3.57
CA ALA A 149 -2.89 -0.70 3.05
C ALA A 149 -3.51 0.19 4.15
N VAL A 150 -3.88 -0.38 5.31
CA VAL A 150 -4.44 0.36 6.44
C VAL A 150 -3.36 1.05 7.29
N VAL A 151 -2.15 0.48 7.39
CA VAL A 151 -1.06 1.07 8.18
C VAL A 151 -0.74 2.55 7.80
N PRO A 152 -0.67 2.91 6.50
CA PRO A 152 -0.51 4.32 6.08
C PRO A 152 -1.68 5.25 6.46
N ILE A 153 -2.89 4.73 6.70
CA ILE A 153 -4.06 5.54 7.11
C ILE A 153 -3.81 6.13 8.50
N VAL A 154 -3.23 5.34 9.42
CA VAL A 154 -2.84 5.82 10.75
C VAL A 154 -1.85 6.97 10.64
N GLY A 155 -0.83 6.82 9.78
CA GLY A 155 0.13 7.89 9.49
C GLY A 155 -0.52 9.14 8.89
N THR A 156 -1.47 8.95 7.98
CA THR A 156 -2.23 10.06 7.37
C THR A 156 -3.01 10.84 8.43
N GLY A 157 -3.63 10.14 9.39
CA GLY A 157 -4.30 10.76 10.54
C GLY A 157 -3.34 11.57 11.42
N LEU A 158 -2.14 11.04 11.68
CA LEU A 158 -1.11 11.75 12.43
C LEU A 158 -0.59 13.00 11.70
N ALA A 159 -0.44 12.93 10.37
CA ALA A 159 -0.06 14.09 9.55
C ALA A 159 -1.16 15.17 9.54
N LEU A 160 -2.43 14.77 9.46
CA LEU A 160 -3.58 15.68 9.56
C LEU A 160 -3.63 16.36 10.92
N TRP A 161 -3.46 15.61 12.01
CA TRP A 161 -3.39 16.17 13.36
C TRP A 161 -2.25 17.19 13.48
N ASN A 162 -1.09 16.92 12.90
CA ASN A 162 0.06 17.82 12.92
C ASN A 162 -0.18 19.16 12.20
N LEU A 163 -1.13 19.23 11.24
CA LEU A 163 -1.54 20.48 10.59
C LEU A 163 -2.48 21.33 11.46
N SER A 164 -3.05 20.75 12.52
CA SER A 164 -3.97 21.45 13.43
C SER A 164 -3.30 22.04 14.67
N LEU A 165 -2.00 21.74 14.87
CA LEU A 165 -1.15 22.28 15.93
C LEU A 165 -0.44 23.56 15.47
#